data_AF-A0A1Z3NCR6-F1
#
_entry.id   AF-A0A1Z3NCR6-F1
#
_cell.length_a   1.000
_cell.length_b   1.000
_cell.length_c   1.000
_cell.angle_alpha   90.00
_cell.angle_beta   90.00
_cell.angle_gamma   90.00
#
_symmetry.space_group_name_H-M   'P 1'
#
loop_
_entity.id
_entity.type
_entity.pdbx_description
1 polymer ?
#
loop_
_entity_poly.entity_id
_entity_poly.type
_entity_poly.pdbx_seq_one_letter_code
_entity_poly.pdbx_strand_id
1 'polypeptide(L)'
;MKKAFVFGMAALVTTMSLSLTVHAAPGAKPAREALVEYTKQVKAAAFGKRMTSKGLDAQQLKVAQDNIINELALPSGKNNALSMALKADPTKSAQRLDSLATIVAAKKMAAEISKNDANEGQSIDAAATASAKLMANSSLTGARKTAKDLSAAELTETTAALSKLETLPEAILTRFSKAERDSYTQIIERHDQIVESGKRGTSEEAFVDAIMEVKGVDKAKAMEVVKKLKECV
;
A
#
# COMPACT_ATOMS: atom_id res chain seq x y z
N MET A 1 -27.53 -30.20 -21.69
CA MET A 1 -27.07 -29.31 -20.60
C MET A 1 -25.76 -29.84 -20.03
N LYS A 2 -24.64 -29.12 -20.18
CA LYS A 2 -23.64 -28.84 -19.15
C LYS A 2 -22.48 -28.05 -19.79
N LYS A 3 -22.23 -26.90 -19.19
CA LYS A 3 -21.46 -25.76 -19.69
C LYS A 3 -19.96 -26.02 -19.57
N ALA A 4 -19.22 -25.57 -20.57
CA ALA A 4 -17.77 -25.53 -20.58
C ALA A 4 -17.24 -24.64 -19.44
N PHE A 5 -16.36 -25.21 -18.62
CA PHE A 5 -15.62 -24.52 -17.57
C PHE A 5 -14.44 -23.83 -18.25
N VAL A 6 -14.59 -22.53 -18.52
CA VAL A 6 -13.48 -21.68 -18.99
C VAL A 6 -12.56 -21.45 -17.80
N PHE A 7 -11.45 -22.18 -17.79
CA PHE A 7 -10.31 -21.93 -16.93
C PHE A 7 -9.76 -20.52 -17.21
N GLY A 8 -10.00 -19.59 -16.29
CA GLY A 8 -9.28 -18.32 -16.19
C GLY A 8 -7.84 -18.55 -15.70
N MET A 9 -7.04 -19.25 -16.51
CA MET A 9 -5.57 -19.32 -16.41
C MET A 9 -4.96 -18.62 -17.62
N ALA A 10 -5.32 -17.35 -17.81
CA ALA A 10 -4.72 -16.48 -18.82
C ALA A 10 -4.63 -15.05 -18.28
N ALA A 11 -3.63 -14.79 -17.44
CA ALA A 11 -3.02 -13.46 -17.24
C ALA A 11 -1.79 -13.50 -16.30
N LEU A 12 -1.05 -14.62 -16.27
CA LEU A 12 0.28 -14.67 -15.68
C LEU A 12 1.15 -15.40 -16.71
N VAL A 13 2.21 -14.72 -17.14
CA VAL A 13 3.11 -15.03 -18.26
C VAL A 13 2.69 -14.36 -19.57
N THR A 14 3.63 -13.58 -20.11
CA THR A 14 3.63 -12.82 -21.38
C THR A 14 2.85 -11.50 -21.37
N THR A 15 3.45 -10.45 -20.81
CA THR A 15 4.04 -9.38 -21.63
C THR A 15 4.73 -8.35 -20.72
N MET A 16 6.06 -8.39 -20.68
CA MET A 16 6.83 -7.14 -20.68
C MET A 16 6.66 -6.49 -22.05
N SER A 17 5.49 -5.93 -22.32
CA SER A 17 5.29 -5.02 -23.43
C SER A 17 5.23 -3.63 -22.84
N LEU A 18 6.31 -2.88 -23.07
CA LEU A 18 6.23 -1.42 -23.11
C LEU A 18 5.03 -1.06 -23.98
N SER A 19 3.95 -0.61 -23.36
CA SER A 19 2.82 -0.01 -24.06
C SER A 19 2.36 1.20 -23.26
N LEU A 20 3.31 2.11 -23.05
CA LEU A 20 3.04 3.53 -22.84
C LEU A 20 2.51 4.11 -24.16
N THR A 21 1.29 3.76 -24.52
CA THR A 21 0.50 4.54 -25.47
C THR A 21 -0.74 5.04 -24.76
N VAL A 22 -0.51 5.80 -23.68
CA VAL A 22 -1.46 6.83 -23.27
C VAL A 22 -1.26 7.96 -24.28
N HIS A 23 -2.31 8.32 -25.01
CA HIS A 23 -2.37 9.59 -25.74
C HIS A 23 -2.36 10.72 -24.70
N ALA A 24 -1.19 10.95 -24.11
CA ALA A 24 -0.95 12.08 -23.24
C ALA A 24 -0.94 13.31 -24.14
N ALA A 25 -1.82 14.27 -23.84
CA ALA A 25 -1.76 15.61 -24.41
C ALA A 25 -0.30 16.11 -24.41
N PRO A 26 0.15 16.82 -25.45
CA PRO A 26 1.53 17.31 -25.53
C PRO A 26 1.80 18.22 -24.33
N GLY A 27 2.56 17.72 -23.34
CA GLY A 27 2.92 18.46 -22.12
C GLY A 27 2.68 17.75 -20.79
N ALA A 28 2.00 16.59 -20.73
CA ALA A 28 1.83 15.87 -19.47
C ALA A 28 3.12 15.11 -19.08
N LYS A 29 3.72 15.45 -17.93
CA LYS A 29 4.88 14.73 -17.38
C LYS A 29 4.50 13.27 -17.08
N PRO A 30 5.43 12.29 -17.24
CA PRO A 30 5.21 10.92 -16.80
C PRO A 30 4.81 10.87 -15.31
N ALA A 31 3.86 10.00 -14.95
CA ALA A 31 3.33 9.88 -13.58
C ALA A 31 4.43 9.71 -12.51
N ARG A 32 5.54 9.04 -12.87
CA ARG A 32 6.71 8.88 -12.00
C ARG A 32 7.39 10.21 -11.69
N GLU A 33 7.61 11.05 -12.69
CA GLU A 33 8.26 12.36 -12.50
C GLU A 33 7.37 13.30 -11.71
N ALA A 34 6.07 13.30 -11.99
CA ALA A 34 5.08 14.01 -11.21
C ALA A 34 5.11 13.58 -9.73
N LEU A 35 5.09 12.26 -9.44
CA LEU A 35 5.12 11.79 -8.06
C LEU A 35 6.39 12.21 -7.32
N VAL A 36 7.55 12.17 -7.97
CA VAL A 36 8.82 12.62 -7.36
C VAL A 36 8.76 14.10 -7.01
N GLU A 37 8.21 14.94 -7.89
CA GLU A 37 8.06 16.38 -7.64
C GLU A 37 7.08 16.66 -6.50
N TYR A 38 5.88 16.04 -6.51
CA TYR A 38 4.92 16.18 -5.42
C TYR A 38 5.51 15.67 -4.09
N THR A 39 6.24 14.56 -4.11
CA THR A 39 6.89 14.00 -2.93
C THR A 39 7.95 14.97 -2.40
N LYS A 40 8.73 15.61 -3.28
CA LYS A 40 9.67 16.66 -2.89
C LYS A 40 8.93 17.84 -2.25
N GLN A 41 7.84 18.32 -2.83
CA GLN A 41 7.06 19.44 -2.27
C GLN A 41 6.48 19.09 -0.89
N VAL A 42 5.86 17.91 -0.74
CA VAL A 42 5.28 17.46 0.53
C VAL A 42 6.37 17.28 1.59
N LYS A 43 7.51 16.64 1.24
CA LYS A 43 8.62 16.46 2.17
C LYS A 43 9.29 17.79 2.55
N ALA A 44 9.40 18.74 1.63
CA ALA A 44 9.90 20.08 1.93
C ALA A 44 8.96 20.83 2.89
N ALA A 45 7.64 20.71 2.70
CA ALA A 45 6.65 21.31 3.58
C ALA A 45 6.62 20.66 4.96
N ALA A 46 6.72 19.33 5.03
CA ALA A 46 6.62 18.58 6.28
C ALA A 46 7.94 18.55 7.08
N PHE A 47 9.08 18.45 6.40
CA PHE A 47 10.38 18.20 7.03
C PHE A 47 11.41 19.33 6.81
N GLY A 48 11.01 20.40 6.12
CA GLY A 48 11.90 21.50 5.77
C GLY A 48 13.02 21.09 4.82
N LYS A 49 14.15 21.82 4.89
CA LYS A 49 15.31 21.65 3.98
C LYS A 49 15.92 20.24 3.96
N ARG A 50 15.68 19.44 5.01
CA ARG A 50 16.25 18.09 5.13
C ARG A 50 15.52 17.05 4.31
N MET A 51 14.27 17.32 3.92
CA MET A 51 13.47 16.43 3.07
C MET A 51 13.24 15.02 3.64
N THR A 52 13.56 14.78 4.90
CA THR A 52 13.35 13.51 5.60
C THR A 52 13.05 13.80 7.06
N SER A 53 12.26 12.93 7.67
CA SER A 53 11.98 12.96 9.10
C SER A 53 13.22 12.73 9.98
N LYS A 54 14.31 12.16 9.42
CA LYS A 54 15.55 11.89 10.16
C LYS A 54 16.22 13.20 10.62
N GLY A 55 16.39 13.33 11.93
CA GLY A 55 17.10 14.43 12.57
C GLY A 55 16.24 15.65 12.91
N LEU A 56 14.93 15.62 12.64
CA LEU A 56 14.00 16.57 13.25
C LEU A 56 14.04 16.42 14.78
N ASP A 57 13.92 17.52 15.50
CA ASP A 57 13.71 17.44 16.95
C ASP A 57 12.32 16.85 17.27
N ALA A 58 12.08 16.49 18.53
CA ALA A 58 10.84 15.81 18.92
C ALA A 58 9.57 16.63 18.65
N GLN A 59 9.64 17.97 18.75
CA GLN A 59 8.50 18.84 18.51
C GLN A 59 8.23 18.98 17.02
N GLN A 60 9.28 19.20 16.22
CA GLN A 60 9.19 19.24 14.75
C GLN A 60 8.68 17.92 14.18
N LEU A 61 9.18 16.79 14.69
CA LEU A 61 8.76 15.47 14.26
C LEU A 61 7.27 15.23 14.56
N LYS A 62 6.80 15.63 15.75
CA LYS A 62 5.39 15.52 16.11
C LYS A 62 4.50 16.37 15.21
N VAL A 63 4.88 17.62 14.94
CA VAL A 63 4.13 18.51 14.03
C VAL A 63 4.09 17.93 12.61
N ALA A 64 5.22 17.43 12.11
CA ALA A 64 5.30 16.79 10.80
C ALA A 64 4.42 15.53 10.73
N GLN A 65 4.45 14.70 11.78
CA GLN A 65 3.58 13.53 11.91
C GLN A 65 2.10 13.92 11.86
N ASP A 66 1.67 14.84 12.72
CA ASP A 66 0.27 15.25 12.81
C ASP A 66 -0.22 15.83 11.47
N ASN A 67 0.58 16.68 10.82
CA ASN A 67 0.25 17.25 9.51
C ASN A 67 0.11 16.17 8.43
N ILE A 68 1.08 15.26 8.32
CA ILE A 68 1.04 14.18 7.32
C ILE A 68 -0.18 13.28 7.56
N ILE A 69 -0.44 12.88 8.81
CA ILE A 69 -1.58 12.01 9.14
C ILE A 69 -2.91 12.68 8.80
N ASN A 70 -3.05 13.97 9.10
CA ASN A 70 -4.28 14.72 8.80
C ASN A 70 -4.51 14.86 7.29
N GLU A 71 -3.46 15.11 6.51
CA GLU A 71 -3.52 15.23 5.04
C GLU A 71 -3.94 13.92 4.34
N LEU A 72 -3.72 12.75 4.97
CA LEU A 72 -4.18 11.47 4.41
C LEU A 72 -5.70 11.34 4.37
N ALA A 73 -6.43 12.10 5.20
CA ALA A 73 -7.89 12.10 5.29
C ALA A 73 -8.47 10.67 5.39
N LEU A 74 -7.90 9.84 6.28
CA LEU A 74 -8.32 8.45 6.46
C LEU A 74 -9.66 8.35 7.23
N PRO A 75 -10.38 7.22 7.11
CA PRO A 75 -11.57 6.94 7.91
C PRO A 75 -11.30 7.05 9.43
N SER A 76 -12.37 7.30 10.18
CA SER A 76 -12.30 7.46 11.65
C SER A 76 -11.57 6.29 12.32
N GLY A 77 -10.75 6.59 13.30
CA GLY A 77 -9.92 5.60 14.02
C GLY A 77 -8.58 5.28 13.34
N LYS A 78 -8.43 5.43 12.02
CA LYS A 78 -7.18 5.11 11.32
C LYS A 78 -6.04 6.07 11.63
N ASN A 79 -6.32 7.36 11.87
CA ASN A 79 -5.28 8.31 12.27
C ASN A 79 -4.63 7.95 13.62
N ASN A 80 -5.43 7.45 14.56
CA ASN A 80 -4.92 6.96 15.84
C ASN A 80 -4.12 5.66 15.67
N ALA A 81 -4.64 4.71 14.89
CA ALA A 81 -3.94 3.47 14.58
C ALA A 81 -2.59 3.74 13.88
N LEU A 82 -2.54 4.69 12.96
CA LEU A 82 -1.31 5.11 12.27
C LEU A 82 -0.33 5.79 13.24
N SER A 83 -0.82 6.63 14.15
CA SER A 83 0.01 7.20 15.22
C SER A 83 0.58 6.14 16.16
N MET A 84 -0.20 5.08 16.46
CA MET A 84 0.27 3.94 17.23
C MET A 84 1.30 3.13 16.46
N ALA A 85 1.07 2.88 15.16
CA ALA A 85 2.01 2.20 14.28
C ALA A 85 3.38 2.91 14.20
N LEU A 86 3.40 4.23 14.12
CA LEU A 86 4.63 5.02 14.14
C LEU A 86 5.39 4.94 15.47
N LYS A 87 4.69 4.70 16.58
CA LYS A 87 5.29 4.55 17.92
C LYS A 87 5.69 3.11 18.25
N ALA A 88 4.99 2.13 17.69
CA ALA A 88 5.17 0.71 18.00
C ALA A 88 6.55 0.18 17.57
N ASP A 89 7.11 0.73 16.49
CA ASP A 89 8.46 0.39 16.02
C ASP A 89 9.26 1.67 15.73
N PRO A 90 10.02 2.18 16.72
CA PRO A 90 10.85 3.37 16.55
C PRO A 90 11.89 3.24 15.44
N THR A 91 12.34 2.02 15.14
CA THR A 91 13.36 1.77 14.10
C THR A 91 12.81 1.99 12.69
N LYS A 92 11.50 1.80 12.50
CA LYS A 92 10.81 2.01 11.22
C LYS A 92 10.07 3.35 11.14
N SER A 93 9.94 4.08 12.25
CA SER A 93 9.12 5.30 12.34
C SER A 93 9.46 6.34 11.27
N ALA A 94 10.76 6.63 11.07
CA ALA A 94 11.20 7.58 10.06
C ALA A 94 10.88 7.12 8.62
N GLN A 95 11.14 5.84 8.31
CA GLN A 95 10.82 5.25 7.01
C GLN A 95 9.31 5.27 6.73
N ARG A 96 8.50 4.95 7.74
CA ARG A 96 7.06 5.00 7.65
C ARG A 96 6.58 6.43 7.40
N LEU A 97 7.11 7.41 8.13
CA LEU A 97 6.72 8.80 7.95
C LEU A 97 7.10 9.34 6.55
N ASP A 98 8.28 8.96 6.03
CA ASP A 98 8.70 9.29 4.67
C ASP A 98 7.82 8.60 3.60
N SER A 99 7.32 7.39 3.87
CA SER A 99 6.39 6.66 3.00
C SER A 99 5.00 7.29 3.02
N LEU A 100 4.52 7.73 4.18
CA LEU A 100 3.25 8.47 4.32
C LEU A 100 3.30 9.82 3.59
N ALA A 101 4.44 10.53 3.61
CA ALA A 101 4.61 11.74 2.80
C ALA A 101 4.49 11.44 1.29
N THR A 102 5.00 10.30 0.85
CA THR A 102 4.85 9.83 -0.55
C THR A 102 3.40 9.49 -0.87
N ILE A 103 2.66 8.91 0.08
CA ILE A 103 1.22 8.65 -0.06
C ILE A 103 0.44 9.96 -0.17
N VAL A 104 0.70 10.96 0.68
CA VAL A 104 0.08 12.30 0.57
C VAL A 104 0.36 12.94 -0.79
N ALA A 105 1.61 12.85 -1.26
CA ALA A 105 1.97 13.32 -2.59
C ALA A 105 1.19 12.62 -3.71
N ALA A 106 0.98 11.31 -3.58
CA ALA A 106 0.20 10.54 -4.54
C ALA A 106 -1.28 10.94 -4.57
N LYS A 107 -1.89 11.22 -3.40
CA LYS A 107 -3.26 11.75 -3.34
C LYS A 107 -3.37 13.13 -4.01
N LYS A 108 -2.40 14.02 -3.80
CA LYS A 108 -2.35 15.34 -4.47
C LYS A 108 -2.18 15.19 -5.98
N MET A 109 -1.33 14.27 -6.43
CA MET A 109 -1.15 13.95 -7.84
C MET A 109 -2.42 13.33 -8.45
N ALA A 110 -3.10 12.43 -7.74
CA ALA A 110 -4.35 11.80 -8.17
C ALA A 110 -5.47 12.81 -8.45
N ALA A 111 -5.57 13.86 -7.62
CA ALA A 111 -6.50 14.96 -7.84
C ALA A 111 -6.21 15.75 -9.13
N GLU A 112 -4.93 15.92 -9.48
CA GLU A 112 -4.52 16.57 -10.73
C GLU A 112 -4.80 15.68 -11.95
N ILE A 113 -4.45 14.39 -11.87
CA ILE A 113 -4.70 13.41 -12.93
C ILE A 113 -6.20 13.29 -13.20
N SER A 114 -7.03 13.31 -12.16
CA SER A 114 -8.49 13.23 -12.27
C SER A 114 -9.13 14.31 -13.15
N LYS A 115 -8.44 15.44 -13.39
CA LYS A 115 -8.92 16.50 -14.30
C LYS A 115 -8.93 16.06 -15.77
N ASN A 116 -8.06 15.13 -16.13
CA ASN A 116 -7.88 14.65 -17.51
C ASN A 116 -8.22 13.15 -17.66
N ASP A 117 -8.03 12.36 -16.60
CA ASP A 117 -8.38 10.94 -16.53
C ASP A 117 -8.87 10.59 -15.12
N ALA A 118 -10.20 10.65 -14.94
CA ALA A 118 -10.84 10.37 -13.66
C ALA A 118 -10.61 8.93 -13.16
N ASN A 119 -10.51 7.95 -14.08
CA ASN A 119 -10.35 6.55 -13.71
C ASN A 119 -8.93 6.25 -13.20
N GLU A 120 -7.91 6.82 -13.84
CA GLU A 120 -6.53 6.70 -13.38
C GLU A 120 -6.34 7.45 -12.07
N GLY A 121 -6.87 8.67 -11.95
CA GLY A 121 -6.82 9.44 -10.71
C GLY A 121 -7.47 8.69 -9.54
N GLN A 122 -8.67 8.12 -9.73
CA GLN A 122 -9.33 7.32 -8.71
C GLN A 122 -8.53 6.07 -8.32
N SER A 123 -7.91 5.38 -9.28
CA SER A 123 -7.06 4.22 -9.00
C SER A 123 -5.86 4.58 -8.11
N ILE A 124 -5.19 5.70 -8.39
CA ILE A 124 -4.05 6.19 -7.61
C ILE A 124 -4.49 6.60 -6.19
N ASP A 125 -5.60 7.34 -6.06
CA ASP A 125 -6.10 7.78 -4.75
C ASP A 125 -6.53 6.59 -3.87
N ALA A 126 -7.20 5.60 -4.47
CA ALA A 126 -7.60 4.38 -3.78
C ALA A 126 -6.38 3.57 -3.32
N ALA A 127 -5.36 3.41 -4.16
CA ALA A 127 -4.12 2.72 -3.81
C ALA A 127 -3.33 3.44 -2.72
N ALA A 128 -3.29 4.77 -2.76
CA ALA A 128 -2.68 5.60 -1.74
C ALA A 128 -3.41 5.43 -0.39
N THR A 129 -4.74 5.47 -0.40
CA THR A 129 -5.58 5.26 0.79
C THR A 129 -5.40 3.85 1.37
N ALA A 130 -5.42 2.82 0.53
CA ALA A 130 -5.19 1.44 0.95
C ALA A 130 -3.80 1.26 1.57
N SER A 131 -2.75 1.84 0.96
CA SER A 131 -1.39 1.79 1.51
C SER A 131 -1.32 2.43 2.92
N ALA A 132 -2.02 3.54 3.14
CA ALA A 132 -2.08 4.16 4.45
C ALA A 132 -2.84 3.31 5.49
N LYS A 133 -3.94 2.64 5.10
CA LYS A 133 -4.65 1.68 5.96
C LYS A 133 -3.77 0.50 6.35
N LEU A 134 -3.00 -0.05 5.41
CA LEU A 134 -2.03 -1.10 5.69
C LEU A 134 -1.02 -0.65 6.75
N MET A 135 -0.48 0.56 6.61
CA MET A 135 0.46 1.13 7.60
C MET A 135 -0.22 1.37 8.95
N ALA A 136 -1.50 1.74 8.97
CA ALA A 136 -2.26 1.87 10.22
C ALA A 136 -2.39 0.52 10.96
N ASN A 137 -2.48 -0.58 10.22
CA ASN A 137 -2.52 -1.93 10.77
C ASN A 137 -1.14 -2.53 11.09
N SER A 138 -0.04 -1.83 10.81
CA SER A 138 1.31 -2.41 10.92
C SER A 138 1.71 -2.78 12.35
N SER A 139 1.09 -2.15 13.36
CA SER A 139 1.30 -2.51 14.78
C SER A 139 0.77 -3.90 15.14
N LEU A 140 -0.14 -4.44 14.32
CA LEU A 140 -0.72 -5.77 14.50
C LEU A 140 0.12 -6.87 13.84
N THR A 141 0.93 -6.51 12.83
CA THR A 141 1.83 -7.41 12.12
C THR A 141 2.90 -7.95 13.07
N GLY A 142 2.99 -9.27 13.20
CA GLY A 142 3.93 -9.97 14.06
C GLY A 142 3.67 -9.83 15.56
N ALA A 143 2.59 -9.15 15.97
CA ALA A 143 2.24 -8.90 17.36
C ALA A 143 1.83 -10.18 18.11
N ARG A 144 1.21 -11.12 17.40
CA ARG A 144 0.84 -12.45 17.92
C ARG A 144 1.71 -13.51 17.26
N LYS A 145 2.26 -14.42 18.06
CA LYS A 145 3.17 -15.49 17.58
C LYS A 145 2.48 -16.81 17.30
N THR A 146 1.20 -16.92 17.65
CA THR A 146 0.39 -18.11 17.47
C THR A 146 -0.70 -17.84 16.44
N ALA A 147 -0.64 -18.56 15.31
CA ALA A 147 -1.67 -18.61 14.29
C ALA A 147 -2.38 -19.97 14.37
N LYS A 148 -3.66 -20.00 13.96
CA LYS A 148 -4.47 -21.22 13.87
C LYS A 148 -4.24 -21.92 12.53
N ASP A 149 -4.19 -21.15 11.45
CA ASP A 149 -4.23 -21.69 10.09
C ASP A 149 -2.90 -21.56 9.34
N LEU A 150 -1.96 -20.74 9.84
CA LEU A 150 -0.61 -20.60 9.27
C LEU A 150 0.41 -21.37 10.12
N SER A 151 1.31 -22.10 9.46
CA SER A 151 2.53 -22.61 10.08
C SER A 151 3.47 -21.46 10.46
N ALA A 152 4.45 -21.72 11.34
CA ALA A 152 5.43 -20.70 11.74
C ALA A 152 6.23 -20.12 10.56
N ALA A 153 6.53 -20.95 9.55
CA ALA A 153 7.21 -20.51 8.33
C ALA A 153 6.31 -19.59 7.50
N GLU A 154 5.05 -19.98 7.25
CA GLU A 154 4.08 -19.17 6.50
C GLU A 154 3.77 -17.85 7.22
N LEU A 155 3.70 -17.88 8.55
CA LEU A 155 3.52 -16.68 9.36
C LEU A 155 4.69 -15.71 9.16
N THR A 156 5.93 -16.22 9.23
CA THR A 156 7.15 -15.42 9.01
C THR A 156 7.20 -14.83 7.61
N GLU A 157 6.87 -15.63 6.58
CA GLU A 157 6.80 -15.15 5.20
C GLU A 157 5.76 -14.04 5.03
N THR A 158 4.61 -14.18 5.68
CA THR A 158 3.52 -13.20 5.61
C THR A 158 3.86 -11.91 6.35
N THR A 159 4.48 -11.99 7.54
CA THR A 159 5.02 -10.84 8.26
C THR A 159 6.03 -10.07 7.40
N ALA A 160 6.89 -10.78 6.67
CA ALA A 160 7.87 -10.17 5.78
C ALA A 160 7.21 -9.47 4.58
N ALA A 161 6.21 -10.10 3.95
CA ALA A 161 5.45 -9.49 2.86
C ALA A 161 4.71 -8.22 3.31
N LEU A 162 4.03 -8.27 4.46
CA LEU A 162 3.36 -7.10 5.06
C LEU A 162 4.35 -5.97 5.36
N SER A 163 5.50 -6.30 5.96
CA SER A 163 6.56 -5.31 6.20
C SER A 163 7.09 -4.70 4.91
N LYS A 164 7.20 -5.50 3.84
CA LYS A 164 7.68 -5.03 2.54
C LYS A 164 6.70 -4.06 1.90
N LEU A 165 5.40 -4.36 1.97
CA LEU A 165 4.34 -3.49 1.43
C LEU A 165 4.34 -2.08 2.04
N GLU A 166 4.80 -1.90 3.29
CA GLU A 166 4.98 -0.57 3.90
C GLU A 166 6.01 0.31 3.15
N THR A 167 6.89 -0.30 2.35
CA THR A 167 7.98 0.36 1.62
C THR A 167 7.73 0.52 0.12
N LEU A 168 6.66 -0.12 -0.38
CA LEU A 168 6.30 -0.15 -1.79
C LEU A 168 5.32 0.95 -2.27
N PRO A 169 4.80 1.92 -1.49
CA PRO A 169 3.84 2.89 -2.02
C PRO A 169 4.29 3.56 -3.32
N GLU A 170 5.53 4.06 -3.40
CA GLU A 170 6.05 4.69 -4.63
C GLU A 170 5.98 3.74 -5.84
N ALA A 171 6.38 2.47 -5.66
CA ALA A 171 6.41 1.48 -6.74
C ALA A 171 4.99 1.10 -7.19
N ILE A 172 4.08 0.85 -6.24
CA ILE A 172 2.66 0.54 -6.50
C ILE A 172 2.00 1.69 -7.28
N LEU A 173 2.34 2.93 -6.93
CA LEU A 173 1.71 4.12 -7.49
C LEU A 173 2.28 4.51 -8.87
N THR A 174 3.53 4.16 -9.19
CA THR A 174 4.21 4.66 -10.42
C THR A 174 4.67 3.60 -11.40
N ARG A 175 4.85 2.35 -10.97
CA ARG A 175 5.41 1.28 -11.80
C ARG A 175 4.41 0.20 -12.15
N PHE A 176 3.40 0.00 -11.30
CA PHE A 176 2.38 -1.00 -11.54
C PHE A 176 1.38 -0.49 -12.57
N SER A 177 0.95 -1.39 -13.45
CA SER A 177 -0.19 -1.13 -14.30
C SER A 177 -1.43 -0.87 -13.43
N LYS A 178 -2.42 -0.16 -13.98
CA LYS A 178 -3.69 0.09 -13.29
C LYS A 178 -4.32 -1.20 -12.76
N ALA A 179 -4.32 -2.27 -13.55
CA ALA A 179 -4.91 -3.56 -13.16
C ALA A 179 -4.17 -4.20 -11.97
N GLU A 180 -2.84 -4.17 -11.95
CA GLU A 180 -2.06 -4.67 -10.83
C GLU A 180 -2.32 -3.81 -9.58
N ARG A 181 -2.27 -2.49 -9.73
CA ARG A 181 -2.52 -1.53 -8.65
C ARG A 181 -3.89 -1.75 -8.03
N ASP A 182 -4.96 -1.79 -8.84
CA ASP A 182 -6.33 -2.01 -8.38
C ASP A 182 -6.46 -3.36 -7.67
N SER A 183 -5.78 -4.40 -8.17
CA SER A 183 -5.79 -5.70 -7.51
C SER A 183 -5.11 -5.68 -6.14
N TYR A 184 -4.00 -4.98 -5.98
CA TYR A 184 -3.34 -4.84 -4.67
C TYR A 184 -4.19 -3.99 -3.73
N THR A 185 -4.80 -2.91 -4.23
CA THR A 185 -5.75 -2.09 -3.48
C THR A 185 -6.88 -2.95 -2.93
N GLN A 186 -7.51 -3.81 -3.75
CA GLN A 186 -8.59 -4.71 -3.29
C GLN A 186 -8.13 -5.68 -2.19
N ILE A 187 -6.93 -6.27 -2.32
CA ILE A 187 -6.37 -7.15 -1.30
C ILE A 187 -6.17 -6.39 0.02
N ILE A 188 -5.59 -5.19 -0.03
CA ILE A 188 -5.30 -4.40 1.17
C ILE A 188 -6.60 -3.90 1.83
N GLU A 189 -7.58 -3.46 1.04
CA GLU A 189 -8.90 -3.07 1.55
C GLU A 189 -9.60 -4.27 2.21
N ARG A 190 -9.49 -5.46 1.62
CA ARG A 190 -10.09 -6.65 2.22
C ARG A 190 -9.35 -7.09 3.48
N HIS A 191 -8.03 -6.97 3.51
CA HIS A 191 -7.22 -7.21 4.71
C HIS A 191 -7.66 -6.29 5.85
N ASP A 192 -7.83 -4.99 5.57
CA ASP A 192 -8.31 -4.00 6.52
C ASP A 192 -9.66 -4.39 7.13
N GLN A 193 -10.62 -4.77 6.29
CA GLN A 193 -11.95 -5.23 6.72
C GLN A 193 -11.89 -6.48 7.62
N ILE A 194 -11.06 -7.46 7.26
CA ILE A 194 -10.93 -8.70 8.03
C ILE A 194 -10.27 -8.42 9.39
N VAL A 195 -9.24 -7.57 9.42
CA VAL A 195 -8.59 -7.12 10.66
C VAL A 195 -9.60 -6.41 11.56
N GLU A 196 -10.38 -5.46 11.04
CA GLU A 196 -11.39 -4.73 11.81
C GLU A 196 -12.49 -5.64 12.36
N SER A 197 -12.84 -6.71 11.64
CA SER A 197 -13.83 -7.66 12.11
C SER A 197 -13.40 -8.46 13.35
N GLY A 198 -12.09 -8.48 13.65
CA GLY A 198 -11.52 -9.25 14.76
C GLY A 198 -11.66 -10.77 14.65
N LYS A 199 -12.12 -11.28 13.50
CA LYS A 199 -12.42 -12.71 13.28
C LYS A 199 -11.16 -13.58 13.23
N ARG A 200 -10.00 -13.00 12.91
CA ARG A 200 -8.73 -13.72 12.77
C ARG A 200 -7.81 -13.58 13.98
N GLY A 201 -7.04 -14.65 14.19
CA GLY A 201 -6.10 -14.74 15.30
C GLY A 201 -4.90 -13.82 15.08
N THR A 202 -4.50 -13.58 13.84
CA THR A 202 -3.35 -12.74 13.47
C THR A 202 -3.66 -11.82 12.29
N SER A 203 -2.87 -10.74 12.13
CA SER A 203 -2.97 -9.86 10.95
C SER A 203 -2.53 -10.59 9.68
N GLU A 204 -1.61 -11.53 9.81
CA GLU A 204 -1.09 -12.38 8.74
C GLU A 204 -2.16 -13.33 8.20
N GLU A 205 -2.92 -14.01 9.06
CA GLU A 205 -4.06 -14.82 8.64
C GLU A 205 -5.11 -13.98 7.91
N ALA A 206 -5.40 -12.78 8.40
CA ALA A 206 -6.30 -11.86 7.73
C ALA A 206 -5.79 -11.46 6.33
N PHE A 207 -4.47 -11.34 6.16
CA PHE A 207 -3.88 -10.99 4.87
C PHE A 207 -3.94 -12.15 3.87
N VAL A 208 -3.66 -13.38 4.32
CA VAL A 208 -3.78 -14.58 3.48
C VAL A 208 -5.24 -14.79 3.05
N ASP A 209 -6.19 -14.63 3.96
CA ASP A 209 -7.62 -14.66 3.65
C ASP A 209 -8.02 -13.60 2.63
N ALA A 210 -7.54 -12.37 2.80
CA ALA A 210 -7.83 -11.29 1.86
C ALA A 210 -7.38 -11.65 0.44
N ILE A 211 -6.21 -12.29 0.29
CA ILE A 211 -5.74 -12.80 -0.99
C ILE A 211 -6.65 -13.91 -1.50
N MET A 212 -7.00 -14.89 -0.66
CA MET A 212 -7.87 -16.00 -1.04
C MET A 212 -9.23 -15.52 -1.55
N GLU A 213 -9.84 -14.57 -0.84
CA GLU A 213 -11.16 -14.04 -1.18
C GLU A 213 -11.13 -13.14 -2.44
N VAL A 214 -10.16 -12.23 -2.56
CA VAL A 214 -10.07 -11.32 -3.71
C VAL A 214 -9.66 -12.06 -4.98
N LYS A 215 -8.74 -13.03 -4.88
CA LYS A 215 -8.25 -13.79 -6.04
C LYS A 215 -9.08 -15.03 -6.33
N GLY A 216 -9.96 -15.46 -5.42
CA GLY A 216 -10.72 -16.70 -5.55
C GLY A 216 -9.82 -17.94 -5.57
N VAL A 217 -8.79 -17.96 -4.73
CA VAL A 217 -7.77 -19.02 -4.69
C VAL A 217 -7.71 -19.73 -3.34
N ASP A 218 -7.17 -20.95 -3.34
CA ASP A 218 -6.85 -21.67 -2.12
C ASP A 218 -5.64 -21.06 -1.37
N LYS A 219 -5.43 -21.55 -0.14
CA LYS A 219 -4.31 -21.11 0.72
C LYS A 219 -2.95 -21.28 0.05
N ALA A 220 -2.72 -22.39 -0.66
CA ALA A 220 -1.41 -22.66 -1.26
C ALA A 220 -1.06 -21.60 -2.30
N LYS A 221 -2.01 -21.28 -3.19
CA LYS A 221 -1.88 -20.20 -4.17
C LYS A 221 -1.81 -18.81 -3.52
N ALA A 222 -2.54 -18.58 -2.44
CA ALA A 222 -2.42 -17.33 -1.69
C ALA A 222 -1.01 -17.14 -1.12
N MET A 223 -0.40 -18.20 -0.60
CA MET A 223 0.99 -18.17 -0.13
C MET A 223 2.01 -17.94 -1.25
N GLU A 224 1.75 -18.37 -2.48
CA GLU A 224 2.59 -17.99 -3.63
C GLU A 224 2.55 -16.48 -3.89
N VAL A 225 1.39 -15.84 -3.75
CA VAL A 225 1.26 -14.38 -3.85
C VAL A 225 2.02 -13.69 -2.72
N VAL A 226 1.93 -14.19 -1.49
CA VAL A 226 2.71 -13.69 -0.33
C VAL A 226 4.21 -13.75 -0.62
N LYS A 227 4.70 -14.86 -1.16
CA LYS A 227 6.13 -15.01 -1.51
C LYS A 227 6.57 -14.01 -2.58
N LYS A 228 5.76 -13.83 -3.63
CA LYS A 228 6.02 -12.82 -4.67
C LYS A 228 6.06 -11.40 -4.10
N LEU A 229 5.14 -11.07 -3.19
CA LEU A 229 5.09 -9.78 -2.53
C LEU A 229 6.31 -9.51 -1.63
N LYS A 230 6.77 -10.53 -0.91
CA LYS A 230 8.00 -10.48 -0.13
C LYS A 230 9.22 -10.20 -1.03
N GLU A 231 9.21 -10.73 -2.25
CA GLU A 231 10.29 -10.60 -3.24
C GLU A 231 10.17 -9.37 -4.15
N CYS A 232 9.04 -8.66 -4.12
CA CYS A 232 8.85 -7.43 -4.89
C CYS A 232 9.87 -6.36 -4.46
N VAL A 233 10.74 -5.98 -5.41
CA VAL A 233 11.95 -5.14 -5.30
C VAL A 233 11.78 -3.87 -4.47
#